data_AF-A0A0A7PHK1-F1
#
_entry.id   AF-A0A0A7PHK1-F1
#
_cell.length_a   1.000
_cell.length_b   1.000
_cell.length_c   1.000
_cell.angle_alpha   90.00
_cell.angle_beta   90.00
_cell.angle_gamma   90.00
#
_symmetry.space_group_name_H-M   'P 1'
#
loop_
_entity.id
_entity.type
_entity.pdbx_description
1 polymer ?
#
loop_
_entity_poly.entity_id
_entity_poly.type
_entity_poly.pdbx_seq_one_letter_code
_entity_poly.pdbx_strand_id
1 'polypeptide(L)' 'MKHALISDAEMLERIEAFCKQHNLGTAAFGRAAIGDPSLVGNLRKERSLTLRTANKIAGFMSEYRAEQSAAA' A
#
# COMPACT_ATOMS: atom_id res chain seq x y z
N MET A 1 -10.22 -19.25 -8.42
CA MET A 1 -9.71 -18.68 -7.15
C MET A 1 -10.07 -17.22 -7.13
N LYS A 2 -10.80 -16.77 -6.10
CA LYS A 2 -11.40 -15.44 -6.02
C LYS A 2 -10.29 -14.38 -6.04
N HIS A 3 -10.06 -13.71 -7.17
CA HIS A 3 -9.58 -12.33 -7.12
C HIS A 3 -10.78 -11.52 -6.62
N ALA A 4 -11.08 -11.63 -5.32
CA ALA A 4 -12.01 -10.71 -4.68
C ALA A 4 -11.38 -9.34 -4.92
N LEU A 5 -12.11 -8.46 -5.61
CA LEU A 5 -11.70 -7.08 -5.82
C LEU A 5 -11.51 -6.47 -4.44
N ILE A 6 -10.27 -6.42 -3.96
CA ILE A 6 -9.91 -5.82 -2.67
C ILE A 6 -10.47 -4.40 -2.72
N SER A 7 -11.35 -4.06 -1.78
CA SER A 7 -11.93 -2.73 -1.71
C SER A 7 -10.88 -1.71 -1.31
N ASP A 8 -11.12 -0.43 -1.61
CA ASP A 8 -10.21 0.65 -1.21
C ASP A 8 -9.95 0.66 0.32
N ALA A 9 -10.96 0.29 1.11
CA ALA A 9 -10.87 0.15 2.56
C ALA A 9 -9.97 -1.01 2.99
N GLU A 10 -10.09 -2.18 2.36
CA GLU A 10 -9.23 -3.33 2.67
C GLU A 10 -7.78 -3.07 2.23
N MET A 11 -7.59 -2.34 1.12
CA MET A 11 -6.27 -1.88 0.69
C MET A 11 -5.65 -0.91 1.72
N LEU A 12 -6.44 0.00 2.27
CA LEU A 12 -6.02 0.91 3.33
C LEU A 12 -5.56 0.15 4.57
N GLU A 13 -6.34 -0.82 5.05
CA GLU A 13 -5.96 -1.64 6.21
C GLU A 13 -4.63 -2.38 5.99
N ARG A 14 -4.43 -2.93 4.78
CA ARG A 14 -3.16 -3.56 4.41
C ARG A 14 -1.99 -2.58 4.41
N ILE A 15 -2.18 -1.37 3.89
CA ILE A 15 -1.16 -0.31 3.91
C ILE A 15 -0.83 0.07 5.35
N GLU A 16 -1.83 0.26 6.21
CA GLU A 16 -1.62 0.63 7.60
C GLU A 16 -0.91 -0.48 8.39
N ALA A 17 -1.29 -1.74 8.19
CA ALA A 17 -0.61 -2.89 8.79
C ALA A 17 0.85 -2.98 8.33
N PHE A 18 1.12 -2.80 7.04
CA PHE A 18 2.47 -2.76 6.47
C PHE A 18 3.31 -1.62 7.07
N CYS A 19 2.73 -0.42 7.15
CA CYS A 19 3.38 0.73 7.77
C CYS A 19 3.74 0.45 9.24
N LYS A 20 2.84 -0.18 10.01
CA LYS A 20 3.10 -0.55 11.40
C LYS A 20 4.20 -1.61 11.53
N GLN A 21 4.15 -2.66 10.71
CA GLN A 21 5.14 -3.75 10.74
C GLN A 21 6.56 -3.27 10.43
N HIS A 22 6.69 -2.31 9.51
CA HIS A 22 7.99 -1.79 9.07
C HIS A 22 8.38 -0.47 9.74
N ASN A 23 7.60 -0.01 10.73
CA ASN A 23 7.75 1.30 11.36
C ASN A 23 7.90 2.45 10.35
N LEU A 24 7.16 2.35 9.23
CA LEU A 24 7.20 3.26 8.11
C LEU A 24 6.03 4.24 8.22
N GLY A 25 6.31 5.54 8.11
CA GLY A 25 5.25 6.55 8.09
C GLY A 25 4.37 6.42 6.85
N THR A 26 3.06 6.61 6.98
CA THR A 26 2.09 6.52 5.87
C THR A 26 2.41 7.50 4.72
N ALA A 27 2.90 8.70 5.06
CA ALA A 27 3.38 9.68 4.09
C ALA A 27 4.67 9.23 3.37
N ALA A 28 5.59 8.59 4.10
CA ALA A 28 6.81 8.03 3.53
C ALA A 28 6.49 6.85 2.60
N PHE A 29 5.54 5.99 3.00
CA PHE A 29 5.02 4.91 2.18
C PHE A 29 4.43 5.43 0.87
N GLY A 30 3.51 6.40 0.92
CA GLY A 30 2.90 6.95 -0.29
C GLY A 30 3.92 7.57 -1.26
N ARG A 31 4.91 8.29 -0.71
CA ARG A 31 6.04 8.82 -1.48
C ARG A 31 6.89 7.71 -2.10
N ALA A 32 7.20 6.65 -1.37
CA ALA A 32 8.02 5.54 -1.87
C ALA A 32 7.29 4.68 -2.91
N ALA A 33 6.01 4.38 -2.68
CA ALA A 33 5.23 3.49 -3.53
C ALA A 33 4.80 4.15 -4.85
N ILE A 34 4.31 5.40 -4.80
CA ILE A 34 3.75 6.08 -5.97
C ILE A 34 4.20 7.53 -6.16
N GLY A 35 5.01 8.08 -5.25
CA GLY A 35 5.41 9.48 -5.26
C GLY A 35 4.42 10.45 -4.61
N ASP A 36 3.35 9.97 -3.96
CA ASP A 36 2.31 10.82 -3.36
C ASP A 36 2.16 10.54 -1.85
N PRO A 37 2.61 11.44 -0.96
CA PRO A 37 2.46 11.28 0.48
C PRO A 37 1.00 11.40 0.96
N SER A 38 0.09 11.93 0.13
CA SER A 38 -1.34 12.09 0.46
C SER A 38 -2.15 10.82 0.21
N LEU A 39 -1.54 9.77 -0.34
CA LEU A 39 -2.19 8.53 -0.72
C LEU A 39 -3.11 7.96 0.38
N VAL A 40 -2.55 7.75 1.57
CA VAL A 40 -3.29 7.15 2.70
C VAL A 40 -4.37 8.09 3.22
N GLY A 41 -4.12 9.41 3.19
CA GLY A 41 -5.12 10.41 3.54
C GLY A 41 -6.31 10.44 2.57
N ASN A 42 -6.06 10.23 1.28
CA ASN A 42 -7.10 10.14 0.25
C ASN A 42 -7.93 8.85 0.41
N LEU A 43 -7.27 7.72 0.70
CA LEU A 43 -7.93 6.46 0.99
C LEU A 43 -8.83 6.53 2.23
N ARG A 44 -8.38 7.20 3.30
CA ARG A 44 -9.20 7.45 4.51
C ARG A 44 -10.43 8.31 4.25
N LYS A 45 -10.43 9.10 3.17
CA LYS A 45 -11.57 9.91 2.72
C LYS A 45 -12.45 9.14 1.73
N GLU A 46 -12.33 7.82 1.66
CA GLU A 46 -13.10 6.94 0.78
C GLU A 46 -12.94 7.31 -0.70
N ARG A 47 -11.81 7.92 -1.09
CA ARG A 47 -11.52 8.13 -2.51
C ARG A 47 -11.10 6.82 -3.15
N SER A 48 -11.77 6.45 -4.24
CA SER A 48 -11.37 5.29 -5.02
C SER A 48 -9.98 5.43 -5.63
N LEU A 49 -9.18 4.38 -5.52
CA LEU A 49 -7.93 4.25 -6.22
C LEU A 49 -8.18 3.96 -7.70
N THR A 50 -7.32 4.50 -8.55
CA THR A 50 -7.22 4.01 -9.92
C THR A 50 -6.54 2.65 -9.93
N LEU A 51 -6.88 1.77 -10.88
CA LEU A 51 -6.21 0.48 -11.07
C LEU A 51 -4.68 0.63 -11.19
N ARG A 52 -4.21 1.71 -11.82
CA ARG A 52 -2.79 2.03 -11.92
C ARG A 52 -2.14 2.25 -10.55
N THR A 53 -2.82 2.99 -9.68
CA THR A 53 -2.35 3.25 -8.31
C THR A 53 -2.33 1.96 -7.50
N ALA A 54 -3.40 1.17 -7.56
CA ALA A 54 -3.48 -0.11 -6.86
C ALA A 54 -2.34 -1.07 -7.28
N ASN A 55 -2.08 -1.18 -8.59
CA ASN A 55 -0.98 -2.01 -9.10
C ASN A 55 0.40 -1.57 -8.61
N LYS A 56 0.67 -0.26 -8.57
CA LYS A 56 1.95 0.23 -8.05
C LYS A 56 2.13 -0.06 -6.56
N ILE A 57 1.07 0.15 -5.77
CA ILE A 57 1.11 -0.14 -4.32
C ILE A 57 1.34 -1.63 -4.09
N ALA A 58 0.61 -2.49 -4.81
CA ALA A 58 0.77 -3.93 -4.72
C ALA A 58 2.19 -4.37 -5.11
N GLY A 59 2.75 -3.79 -6.18
CA GLY A 59 4.13 -4.02 -6.61
C GLY A 59 5.13 -3.63 -5.53
N PHE A 60 5.02 -2.41 -4.99
CA PHE A 60 5.90 -1.93 -3.92
C PHE A 60 5.86 -2.83 -2.69
N MET A 61 4.67 -3.22 -2.22
CA MET A 61 4.55 -4.14 -1.08
C MET A 61 5.16 -5.51 -1.35
N SER A 62 5.01 -6.03 -2.58
CA SER A 62 5.56 -7.32 -2.98
C SER A 62 7.09 -7.28 -3.04
N GLU A 63 7.64 -6.22 -3.60
CA GLU A 63 9.09 -6.00 -3.74
C GLU A 63 9.74 -5.81 -2.36
N TYR A 64 9.13 -4.99 -1.50
CA TYR A 64 9.58 -4.80 -0.13
C TYR A 64 9.52 -6.10 0.69
N ARG A 65 8.46 -6.90 0.52
CA ARG A 65 8.38 -8.23 1.17
C ARG A 65 9.49 -9.16 0.69
N ALA A 66 9.80 -9.15 -0.61
CA ALA A 66 10.86 -9.99 -1.18
C ALA A 66 12.24 -9.61 -0.61
N GLU A 67 12.56 -8.32 -0.55
CA GLU A 67 13.81 -7.79 0.01
C GLU A 67 13.97 -8.19 1.50
N GLN A 68 12.91 -8.05 2.29
CA GLN A 68 12.92 -8.42 3.71
C GLN A 68 13.00 -9.94 3.93
N SER A 69 12.35 -10.74 3.08
CA SER A 69 12.43 -12.20 3.17
C SER A 69 13.76 -12.78 2.70
N ALA A 70 14.52 -12.05 1.88
CA ALA A 70 15.88 -12.43 1.50
C ALA A 70 16.93 -12.05 2.57
N ALA A 71 16.58 -11.12 3.47
CA ALA A 71 17.44 -10.66 4.56
C ALA A 71 17.19 -11.37 5.91
N ALA A 72 16.30 -12.37 5.96
CA ALA A 72 15.97 -13.18 7.14
C ALA A 72 16.49 -14.61 7.01
#